data_AF-A0AAV3P6C4-F1
#
_entry.id   AF-A0AAV3P6C4-F1
#
_cell.length_a   1.000
_cell.length_b   1.000
_cell.length_c   1.000
_cell.angle_alpha   90.00
_cell.angle_beta   90.00
_cell.angle_gamma   90.00
#
_symmetry.space_group_name_H-M   'P 1'
#
loop_
_entity.id
_entity.type
_entity.pdbx_description
1 polymer ?
#
loop_
_entity_poly.entity_id
_entity_poly.type
_entity_poly.pdbx_seq_one_letter_code
_entity_poly.pdbx_strand_id
1 'polypeptide(L)'
;MLRGSRISLHVMVVLSSILYVYFSTVFVFIQQGYGMSTSDGLFNVVVFTLVAIMCVHSYIRAVFTDPGRVPSSYSPDVEEADHAIQEVKRKGGDLRYCQKCSHYKPPRAHHCRICNRCVLRMDHHCIWLNNCVGHANYKFFLIFVMYAVIACIYSLVLLIGNLTVESPEDNGDEGSFRTVYVISGIFLVPLSMSLGIFMMWHFYLLLQNKTTIEYHEGVRAMLLAEKGGPVYSHPYNLGVYGNLVSCIVCRFLFGYLMRHIHLMVLGPNIIFWMCPSSRHIASGIRFRTALHKLAVSSSSK
;
A
#
# COMPACT_ATOMS: atom_id res chain seq x y z
N MET A 1 -23.95 13.01 -7.63
CA MET A 1 -23.08 13.75 -6.68
C MET A 1 -21.79 14.11 -7.40
N LEU A 2 -21.61 15.39 -7.72
CA LEU A 2 -20.39 15.93 -8.31
C LEU A 2 -19.25 15.69 -7.32
N ARG A 3 -18.24 14.94 -7.75
CA ARG A 3 -17.03 14.70 -6.97
C ARG A 3 -16.30 16.05 -6.90
N GLY A 4 -16.19 16.64 -5.70
CA GLY A 4 -15.33 17.80 -5.49
C GLY A 4 -13.92 17.54 -6.02
N SER A 5 -13.14 18.61 -6.24
CA SER A 5 -11.77 18.50 -6.73
C SER A 5 -11.02 17.41 -5.95
N ARG A 6 -10.41 16.45 -6.67
CA ARG A 6 -9.59 15.41 -6.01
C ARG A 6 -8.35 16.00 -5.37
N ILE A 7 -7.95 17.20 -5.78
CA ILE A 7 -6.85 17.96 -5.20
C ILE A 7 -7.36 18.60 -3.90
N SER A 8 -7.05 17.95 -2.77
CA SER A 8 -7.31 18.49 -1.43
C SER A 8 -6.05 19.14 -0.87
N LEU A 9 -6.19 19.90 0.23
CA LEU A 9 -5.06 20.42 0.99
C LEU A 9 -4.03 19.32 1.33
N HIS A 10 -4.51 18.16 1.79
CA HIS A 10 -3.65 17.02 2.14
C HIS A 10 -2.88 16.48 0.93
N VAL A 11 -3.51 16.45 -0.26
CA VAL A 11 -2.83 16.05 -1.49
C VAL A 11 -1.74 17.05 -1.88
N MET A 12 -2.02 18.35 -1.74
CA MET A 12 -1.01 19.39 -1.97
C MET A 12 0.14 19.28 -0.98
N VAL A 13 -0.14 19.02 0.31
CA VAL A 13 0.90 18.81 1.33
C VAL A 13 1.83 17.66 0.94
N VAL A 14 1.29 16.50 0.52
CA VAL A 14 2.13 15.37 0.10
C VAL A 14 2.99 15.72 -1.12
N LEU A 15 2.43 16.38 -2.13
CA LEU A 15 3.19 16.80 -3.31
C LEU A 15 4.29 17.81 -2.96
N SER A 16 3.99 18.77 -2.09
CA SER A 16 4.98 19.73 -1.57
C SER A 16 6.08 19.05 -0.76
N SER A 17 5.74 18.03 0.05
CA SER A 17 6.73 17.23 0.77
C SER A 17 7.65 16.47 -0.18
N ILE A 18 7.10 15.84 -1.23
CA ILE A 18 7.90 15.15 -2.25
C ILE A 18 8.82 16.14 -2.97
N LEU A 19 8.30 17.32 -3.34
CA LEU A 19 9.09 18.37 -3.99
C LEU A 19 10.20 18.90 -3.08
N TYR A 20 9.91 19.12 -1.80
CA TYR A 20 10.91 19.57 -0.81
C TYR A 20 12.04 18.54 -0.69
N VAL A 21 11.71 17.26 -0.48
CA VAL A 21 12.70 16.19 -0.37
C VAL A 21 13.49 16.04 -1.67
N TYR A 22 12.84 16.22 -2.82
CA TYR A 22 13.52 16.21 -4.11
C TYR A 22 14.57 17.33 -4.21
N PHE A 23 14.15 18.55 -3.91
CA PHE A 23 14.99 19.73 -4.03
C PHE A 23 16.17 19.69 -3.05
N SER A 24 15.92 19.40 -1.77
CA SER A 24 16.98 19.32 -0.76
C SER A 24 18.00 18.23 -1.09
N THR A 25 17.55 17.08 -1.58
CA THR A 25 18.48 15.99 -1.91
C THR A 25 19.34 16.29 -3.13
N VAL A 26 18.73 16.78 -4.23
CA VAL A 26 19.46 17.04 -5.47
C VAL A 26 20.35 18.27 -5.37
N PHE A 27 19.81 19.38 -4.91
CA PHE A 27 20.50 20.67 -4.97
C PHE A 27 21.29 21.02 -3.71
N VAL A 28 21.07 20.30 -2.60
CA VAL A 28 21.84 20.50 -1.37
C VAL A 28 22.70 19.28 -1.05
N PHE A 29 22.11 18.11 -0.78
CA PHE A 29 22.89 16.97 -0.28
C PHE A 29 23.84 16.38 -1.33
N ILE A 30 23.39 16.18 -2.57
CA ILE A 30 24.25 15.66 -3.63
C ILE A 30 25.28 16.72 -4.07
N GLN A 31 24.85 17.98 -4.18
CA GLN A 31 25.76 19.06 -4.56
C GLN A 31 26.89 19.25 -3.53
N GLN A 32 26.59 19.24 -2.24
CA GLN A 32 27.61 19.39 -1.18
C GLN A 32 28.45 18.12 -0.99
N GLY A 33 27.83 16.93 -1.03
CA GLY A 33 28.52 15.68 -0.76
C GLY A 33 29.40 15.18 -1.92
N TYR A 34 28.97 15.40 -3.17
CA TYR A 34 29.63 14.82 -4.35
C TYR A 34 29.91 15.83 -5.47
N GLY A 35 29.21 16.97 -5.50
CA GLY A 35 29.23 17.93 -6.60
C GLY A 35 28.49 17.42 -7.85
N MET A 36 27.56 18.20 -8.41
CA MET A 36 26.74 17.76 -9.55
C MET A 36 27.54 17.49 -10.85
N SER A 37 28.75 18.05 -10.98
CA SER A 37 29.61 17.86 -12.15
C SER A 37 30.46 16.59 -12.10
N THR A 38 30.48 15.88 -10.98
CA THR A 38 31.23 14.62 -10.86
C THR A 38 30.41 13.45 -11.39
N SER A 39 31.07 12.36 -11.79
CA SER A 39 30.38 11.13 -12.22
C SER A 39 29.45 10.60 -11.12
N ASP A 40 29.91 10.66 -9.88
CA ASP A 40 29.21 10.11 -8.72
C ASP A 40 28.00 10.99 -8.36
N GLY A 41 28.17 12.31 -8.38
CA GLY A 41 27.07 13.26 -8.21
C GLY A 41 26.01 13.09 -9.29
N LEU A 42 26.41 13.04 -10.56
CA LEU A 42 25.48 12.83 -11.68
C LEU A 42 24.73 11.50 -11.57
N PHE A 43 25.43 10.42 -11.21
CA PHE A 43 24.80 9.11 -10.99
C PHE A 43 23.73 9.19 -9.88
N ASN A 44 24.05 9.81 -8.74
CA ASN A 44 23.10 10.00 -7.64
C ASN A 44 21.88 10.84 -8.08
N VAL A 45 22.09 11.93 -8.83
CA VAL A 45 20.99 12.75 -9.36
C VAL A 45 20.07 11.93 -10.26
N VAL A 46 20.63 11.16 -11.19
CA VAL A 46 19.84 10.34 -12.12
C VAL A 46 19.04 9.28 -11.35
N VAL A 47 19.68 8.53 -10.45
CA VAL A 47 19.03 7.48 -9.66
C VAL A 47 17.91 8.06 -8.80
N PHE A 48 18.19 9.14 -8.07
CA PHE A 48 17.21 9.74 -7.18
C PHE A 48 16.05 10.39 -7.95
N THR A 49 16.32 10.98 -9.11
CA THR A 49 15.27 11.50 -10.00
C THR A 49 14.36 10.40 -10.52
N LEU A 50 14.88 9.22 -10.88
CA LEU A 50 14.06 8.09 -11.28
C LEU A 50 13.17 7.59 -10.13
N VAL A 51 13.70 7.53 -8.90
CA VAL A 51 12.93 7.19 -7.70
C VAL A 51 11.81 8.21 -7.48
N ALA A 52 12.11 9.51 -7.57
CA ALA A 52 11.12 10.58 -7.40
C ALA A 52 10.02 10.54 -8.46
N ILE A 53 10.37 10.33 -9.74
CA ILE A 53 9.40 10.16 -10.84
C ILE A 53 8.47 8.99 -10.56
N MET A 54 9.00 7.84 -10.13
CA MET A 54 8.19 6.66 -9.81
C MET A 54 7.29 6.89 -8.59
N CYS A 55 7.80 7.60 -7.57
CA CYS A 55 7.02 8.02 -6.40
C CYS A 55 5.83 8.90 -6.81
N VAL A 56 6.06 9.97 -7.57
CA VAL A 56 5.02 10.89 -8.04
C VAL A 56 4.03 10.19 -8.95
N HIS A 57 4.50 9.39 -9.91
CA HIS A 57 3.63 8.67 -10.84
C HIS A 57 2.71 7.69 -10.11
N SER A 58 3.24 6.88 -9.18
CA SER A 58 2.42 5.96 -8.39
C SER A 58 1.46 6.69 -7.44
N TYR A 59 1.86 7.82 -6.87
CA TYR A 59 0.99 8.68 -6.06
C TYR A 59 -0.20 9.23 -6.85
N ILE A 60 0.06 9.83 -8.02
CA ILE A 60 -0.98 10.34 -8.93
C ILE A 60 -1.94 9.20 -9.29
N ARG A 61 -1.41 8.01 -9.63
CA ARG A 61 -2.25 6.84 -9.93
C ARG A 61 -3.11 6.45 -8.72
N ALA A 62 -2.59 6.48 -7.49
CA ALA A 62 -3.37 6.17 -6.29
C ALA A 62 -4.50 7.19 -6.03
N VAL A 63 -4.24 8.49 -6.24
CA VAL A 63 -5.21 9.59 -6.08
C VAL A 63 -6.34 9.52 -7.11
N PHE A 64 -6.00 9.32 -8.38
CA PHE A 64 -6.97 9.45 -9.48
C PHE A 64 -7.66 8.14 -9.88
N THR A 65 -7.07 6.98 -9.59
CA THR A 65 -7.73 5.69 -9.87
C THR A 65 -8.97 5.51 -9.00
N ASP A 66 -10.07 5.03 -9.59
CA ASP A 66 -11.25 4.63 -8.82
C ASP A 66 -10.91 3.36 -8.01
N PRO A 67 -11.14 3.31 -6.69
CA PRO A 67 -10.70 2.21 -5.84
C PRO A 67 -11.45 0.88 -6.05
N GLY A 68 -12.47 0.88 -6.89
CA GLY A 68 -13.35 -0.26 -7.14
C GLY A 68 -14.76 0.01 -6.64
N ARG A 69 -15.75 -0.21 -7.50
CA ARG A 69 -17.18 -0.06 -7.20
C ARG A 69 -17.83 -1.43 -7.17
N VAL A 70 -18.76 -1.60 -6.25
CA VAL A 70 -19.68 -2.74 -6.32
C VAL A 70 -20.64 -2.48 -7.49
N PRO A 71 -20.76 -3.39 -8.46
CA PRO A 71 -21.77 -3.28 -9.52
C PRO A 71 -23.18 -3.29 -8.92
N SER A 72 -24.09 -2.46 -9.44
CA SER A 72 -25.50 -2.46 -9.01
C SER A 72 -26.21 -3.77 -9.30
N SER A 73 -25.77 -4.50 -10.32
CA SER A 73 -26.26 -5.83 -10.69
C SER A 73 -25.71 -6.96 -9.81
N TYR A 74 -24.87 -6.68 -8.83
CA TYR A 74 -24.35 -7.72 -7.96
C TYR A 74 -25.47 -8.31 -7.08
N SER A 75 -25.79 -9.58 -7.33
CA SER A 75 -26.62 -10.42 -6.48
C SER A 75 -25.77 -11.60 -5.97
N PRO A 76 -25.84 -11.95 -4.68
CA PRO A 76 -25.21 -13.17 -4.19
C PRO A 76 -25.94 -14.38 -4.77
N ASP A 77 -25.18 -15.36 -5.25
CA ASP A 77 -25.71 -16.66 -5.64
C ASP A 77 -26.02 -17.45 -4.35
N VAL A 78 -27.29 -17.83 -4.17
CA VAL A 78 -27.79 -18.49 -2.97
C VAL A 78 -27.35 -19.96 -2.93
N GLU A 79 -27.16 -20.60 -4.10
CA GLU A 79 -26.77 -22.02 -4.21
C GLU A 79 -25.27 -22.22 -3.97
N GLU A 80 -24.41 -21.32 -4.47
CA GLU A 80 -22.98 -21.28 -4.12
C GLU A 80 -22.74 -20.86 -2.65
N ALA A 81 -23.67 -20.13 -2.03
CA ALA A 81 -23.54 -19.63 -0.67
C ALA A 81 -23.63 -20.71 0.42
N ASP A 82 -24.24 -21.86 0.13
CA ASP A 82 -24.35 -22.97 1.09
C ASP A 82 -23.06 -23.81 1.19
N HIS A 83 -22.23 -23.86 0.15
CA HIS A 83 -20.99 -24.64 0.15
C HIS A 83 -19.73 -23.83 0.43
N ALA A 84 -19.72 -22.51 0.17
CA ALA A 84 -18.48 -21.72 0.25
C ALA A 84 -18.44 -20.63 1.33
N ILE A 85 -19.52 -20.32 2.05
CA ILE A 85 -19.62 -18.95 2.57
C ILE A 85 -20.15 -18.76 4.00
N GLN A 86 -19.22 -18.77 4.95
CA GLN A 86 -19.40 -18.13 6.27
C GLN A 86 -19.18 -16.59 6.22
N GLU A 87 -18.71 -16.02 5.09
CA GLU A 87 -18.31 -14.60 4.99
C GLU A 87 -19.34 -13.65 4.33
N VAL A 88 -20.17 -14.14 3.42
CA VAL A 88 -21.36 -13.44 2.88
C VAL A 88 -22.48 -13.48 3.91
N LYS A 89 -22.55 -14.50 4.75
CA LYS A 89 -23.51 -14.58 5.86
C LYS A 89 -22.95 -13.84 7.09
N ARG A 90 -23.72 -12.95 7.71
CA ARG A 90 -23.42 -12.38 9.03
C ARG A 90 -23.42 -13.51 10.07
N LYS A 91 -22.89 -13.26 11.28
CA LYS A 91 -23.20 -14.08 12.47
C LYS A 91 -24.73 -14.10 12.61
N GLY A 92 -25.39 -15.18 12.16
CA GLY A 92 -26.85 -15.30 12.04
C GLY A 92 -27.37 -15.84 10.70
N GLY A 93 -26.53 -15.99 9.66
CA GLY A 93 -26.95 -16.60 8.38
C GLY A 93 -27.36 -15.61 7.28
N ASP A 94 -27.48 -14.32 7.59
CA ASP A 94 -27.99 -13.31 6.64
C ASP A 94 -26.93 -12.76 5.69
N LEU A 95 -27.29 -12.64 4.41
CA LEU A 95 -26.46 -12.00 3.37
C LEU A 95 -26.07 -10.56 3.75
N ARG A 96 -24.81 -10.17 3.53
CA ARG A 96 -24.31 -8.81 3.81
C ARG A 96 -24.96 -7.77 2.88
N TYR A 97 -25.90 -6.99 3.40
CA TYR A 97 -26.55 -5.89 2.69
C TYR A 97 -26.06 -4.50 3.13
N CYS A 98 -26.02 -3.53 2.19
CA CYS A 98 -25.72 -2.14 2.48
C CYS A 98 -27.00 -1.29 2.45
N GLN A 99 -27.56 -0.95 3.61
CA GLN A 99 -28.76 -0.11 3.68
C GLN A 99 -28.58 1.27 3.02
N LYS A 100 -27.40 1.88 3.16
CA LYS A 100 -27.11 3.21 2.59
C LYS A 100 -26.99 3.22 1.06
N CYS A 101 -26.67 2.08 0.46
CA CYS A 101 -26.46 1.98 -0.99
C CYS A 101 -27.52 1.13 -1.67
N SER A 102 -28.45 0.55 -0.90
CA SER A 102 -29.53 -0.33 -1.36
C SER A 102 -29.07 -1.47 -2.28
N HIS A 103 -27.98 -2.16 -1.91
CA HIS A 103 -27.49 -3.33 -2.65
C HIS A 103 -26.72 -4.30 -1.75
N TYR A 104 -26.57 -5.55 -2.20
CA TYR A 104 -25.74 -6.56 -1.53
C TYR A 104 -24.25 -6.25 -1.63
N LYS A 105 -23.48 -6.63 -0.61
CA LYS A 105 -22.03 -6.44 -0.56
C LYS A 105 -21.32 -7.73 -0.97
N PRO A 106 -20.45 -7.70 -1.98
CA PRO A 106 -19.50 -8.77 -2.23
C PRO A 106 -18.62 -9.06 -1.01
N PRO A 107 -18.00 -10.24 -0.95
CA PRO A 107 -16.96 -10.52 0.04
C PRO A 107 -15.90 -9.41 0.07
N ARG A 108 -15.40 -9.09 1.27
CA ARG A 108 -14.39 -8.02 1.51
C ARG A 108 -14.80 -6.59 1.11
N ALA A 109 -16.04 -6.36 0.66
CA ALA A 109 -16.52 -5.02 0.35
C ALA A 109 -17.05 -4.31 1.61
N HIS A 110 -16.72 -3.02 1.77
CA HIS A 110 -17.20 -2.19 2.88
C HIS A 110 -17.73 -0.85 2.38
N HIS A 111 -18.67 -0.27 3.13
CA HIS A 111 -19.22 1.05 2.82
C HIS A 111 -18.33 2.12 3.47
N CYS A 112 -17.73 2.98 2.65
CA CYS A 112 -17.02 4.14 3.14
C CYS A 112 -17.99 5.31 3.27
N ARG A 113 -18.11 5.86 4.48
CA ARG A 113 -18.97 7.03 4.75
C ARG A 113 -18.49 8.28 4.04
N ILE A 114 -17.18 8.48 3.93
CA ILE A 114 -16.56 9.65 3.28
C ILE A 114 -16.72 9.58 1.77
N CYS A 115 -16.43 8.42 1.15
CA CYS A 115 -16.65 8.19 -0.28
C CYS A 115 -18.16 8.03 -0.62
N ASN A 116 -19.04 7.91 0.39
CA ASN A 116 -20.48 7.63 0.33
C ASN A 116 -20.87 6.49 -0.63
N ARG A 117 -20.14 5.37 -0.57
CA ARG A 117 -20.34 4.21 -1.45
C ARG A 117 -19.69 2.95 -0.91
N CYS A 118 -20.10 1.80 -1.42
CA CYS A 118 -19.37 0.55 -1.22
C CYS A 118 -18.11 0.49 -2.10
N VAL A 119 -17.01 0.06 -1.50
CA VAL A 119 -15.70 -0.12 -2.15
C VAL A 119 -15.31 -1.60 -2.08
N LEU A 120 -14.92 -2.16 -3.22
CA LEU A 120 -14.45 -3.55 -3.31
C LEU A 120 -13.10 -3.70 -2.60
N ARG A 121 -12.93 -4.78 -1.84
CA ARG A 121 -11.73 -5.06 -1.01
C ARG A 121 -11.21 -3.79 -0.34
N MET A 122 -12.09 -3.10 0.37
CA MET A 122 -11.77 -1.83 1.00
C MET A 122 -10.72 -2.05 2.09
N ASP A 123 -9.63 -1.28 2.03
CA ASP A 123 -8.62 -1.27 3.08
C ASP A 123 -8.88 -0.14 4.07
N HIS A 124 -8.85 1.10 3.59
CA HIS A 124 -9.17 2.28 4.40
C HIS A 124 -9.53 3.46 3.51
N HIS A 125 -10.04 4.54 4.12
CA HIS A 125 -10.11 5.84 3.46
C HIS A 125 -8.85 6.64 3.80
N CYS A 126 -8.06 7.01 2.79
CA CYS A 126 -6.81 7.73 3.00
C CYS A 126 -7.01 9.22 2.73
N ILE A 127 -6.91 10.03 3.80
CA ILE A 127 -7.01 11.49 3.70
C ILE A 127 -5.89 12.08 2.81
N TRP A 128 -4.70 11.47 2.84
CA TRP A 128 -3.52 11.87 2.07
C TRP A 128 -3.65 11.61 0.57
N LEU A 129 -4.58 10.73 0.17
CA LEU A 129 -4.93 10.51 -1.23
C LEU A 129 -6.22 11.24 -1.64
N ASN A 130 -6.97 11.78 -0.67
CA ASN A 130 -8.36 12.18 -0.86
C ASN A 130 -9.18 11.10 -1.59
N ASN A 131 -8.91 9.83 -1.28
CA ASN A 131 -9.48 8.69 -1.98
C ASN A 131 -9.52 7.47 -1.06
N CYS A 132 -10.48 6.59 -1.33
CA CYS A 132 -10.47 5.28 -0.70
C CYS A 132 -9.31 4.45 -1.28
N VAL A 133 -8.68 3.61 -0.46
CA VAL A 133 -7.75 2.56 -0.88
C VAL A 133 -8.54 1.26 -0.90
N GLY A 134 -8.63 0.64 -2.08
CA GLY A 134 -9.42 -0.57 -2.32
C GLY A 134 -8.84 -1.42 -3.43
N HIS A 135 -9.62 -2.39 -3.90
CA HIS A 135 -9.19 -3.43 -4.84
C HIS A 135 -8.41 -2.91 -6.05
N ALA A 136 -8.91 -1.86 -6.70
CA ALA A 136 -8.39 -1.42 -7.99
C ALA A 136 -7.19 -0.45 -7.89
N ASN A 137 -6.93 0.15 -6.72
CA ASN A 137 -5.83 1.09 -6.52
C ASN A 137 -4.85 0.72 -5.40
N TYR A 138 -5.06 -0.39 -4.69
CA TYR A 138 -4.17 -0.87 -3.62
C TYR A 138 -2.71 -0.99 -4.08
N LYS A 139 -2.48 -1.55 -5.28
CA LYS A 139 -1.13 -1.67 -5.86
C LYS A 139 -0.44 -0.32 -5.99
N PHE A 140 -1.13 0.70 -6.49
CA PHE A 140 -0.53 2.03 -6.68
C PHE A 140 -0.19 2.67 -5.35
N PHE A 141 -1.07 2.53 -4.36
CA PHE A 141 -0.83 3.00 -3.01
C PHE A 141 0.42 2.33 -2.39
N LEU A 142 0.56 1.01 -2.48
CA LEU A 142 1.73 0.31 -1.95
C LEU A 142 3.04 0.73 -2.64
N ILE A 143 3.02 0.83 -3.98
CA ILE A 143 4.19 1.25 -4.75
C ILE A 143 4.58 2.69 -4.40
N PHE A 144 3.60 3.57 -4.20
CA PHE A 144 3.84 4.93 -3.72
C PHE A 144 4.54 4.95 -2.36
N VAL A 145 3.99 4.25 -1.35
CA VAL A 145 4.60 4.21 -0.02
C VAL A 145 6.02 3.63 -0.09
N MET A 146 6.26 2.65 -0.96
CA MET A 146 7.58 2.04 -1.14
C MET A 146 8.60 3.03 -1.69
N TYR A 147 8.28 3.72 -2.78
CA TYR A 147 9.18 4.72 -3.34
C TYR A 147 9.35 5.92 -2.43
N ALA A 148 8.33 6.29 -1.65
CA ALA A 148 8.45 7.34 -0.64
C ALA A 148 9.43 6.94 0.48
N VAL A 149 9.35 5.71 1.00
CA VAL A 149 10.32 5.18 1.99
C VAL A 149 11.73 5.13 1.41
N ILE A 150 11.89 4.62 0.18
CA ILE A 150 13.20 4.57 -0.49
C ILE A 150 13.78 5.98 -0.64
N ALA A 151 12.99 6.95 -1.11
CA ALA A 151 13.43 8.34 -1.25
C ALA A 151 13.83 8.95 0.10
N CYS A 152 13.04 8.73 1.16
CA CYS A 152 13.34 9.26 2.49
C CYS A 152 14.63 8.66 3.08
N ILE A 153 14.81 7.33 2.98
CA ILE A 153 16.03 6.66 3.45
C ILE A 153 17.25 7.12 2.64
N TYR A 154 17.14 7.21 1.31
CA TYR A 154 18.21 7.70 0.45
C TYR A 154 18.66 9.11 0.88
N SER A 155 17.70 10.02 1.06
CA SER A 155 17.95 11.39 1.48
C SER A 155 18.57 11.44 2.88
N LEU A 156 18.12 10.59 3.80
CA LEU A 156 18.64 10.51 5.16
C LEU A 156 20.08 9.99 5.21
N VAL A 157 20.43 8.99 4.38
CA VAL A 157 21.80 8.48 4.27
C VAL A 157 22.75 9.57 3.76
N LEU A 158 22.35 10.32 2.73
CA LEU A 158 23.14 11.45 2.23
C LEU A 158 23.28 12.55 3.28
N LEU A 159 22.20 12.90 3.97
CA LEU A 159 22.20 13.90 5.04
C LEU A 159 23.19 13.52 6.15
N ILE A 160 23.13 12.28 6.64
CA ILE A 160 24.03 11.80 7.70
C ILE A 160 25.47 11.73 7.19
N GLY A 161 25.69 11.22 5.97
CA GLY A 161 27.00 11.13 5.35
C GLY A 161 27.71 12.49 5.29
N ASN A 162 27.02 13.52 4.81
CA ASN A 162 27.58 14.86 4.72
C ASN A 162 27.90 15.44 6.11
N LEU A 163 27.02 15.26 7.10
CA LEU A 163 27.27 15.69 8.48
C LEU A 163 28.45 14.99 9.15
N THR A 164 28.82 13.78 8.72
CA THR A 164 29.99 13.07 9.25
C THR A 164 31.30 13.45 8.56
N VAL A 165 31.24 14.04 7.37
CA VAL A 165 32.42 14.39 6.55
C VAL A 165 32.78 15.87 6.68
N GLU A 166 31.80 16.76 6.91
CA GLU A 166 32.06 18.19 7.16
C GLU A 166 32.76 18.39 8.52
N SER A 167 34.06 18.73 8.48
CA SER A 167 34.80 19.25 9.63
C SER A 167 34.36 20.70 9.94
N PRO A 168 34.31 21.12 11.22
CA PRO A 168 33.74 22.39 11.66
C PRO A 168 34.69 23.58 11.41
N GLU A 169 35.15 23.79 10.18
CA GLU A 169 35.94 24.98 9.81
C GLU A 169 35.11 25.96 8.98
N ASP A 170 34.57 26.91 9.75
CA ASP A 170 33.71 28.07 9.47
C ASP A 170 34.14 28.90 8.25
N ASN A 171 33.29 28.94 7.21
CA ASN A 171 33.30 30.00 6.20
C ASN A 171 31.89 30.45 5.79
N GLY A 172 31.42 31.56 6.37
CA GLY A 172 30.67 32.69 5.75
C GLY A 172 29.34 32.45 5.01
N ASP A 173 29.23 31.46 4.12
CA ASP A 173 28.03 31.10 3.34
C ASP A 173 27.30 29.86 3.93
N GLU A 174 27.87 29.27 4.99
CA GLU A 174 27.37 28.09 5.69
C GLU A 174 25.97 28.25 6.32
N GLY A 175 25.56 29.48 6.64
CA GLY A 175 24.34 29.74 7.41
C GLY A 175 23.07 29.18 6.74
N SER A 176 22.95 29.37 5.42
CA SER A 176 21.77 28.94 4.66
C SER A 176 21.70 27.42 4.51
N PHE A 177 22.83 26.78 4.17
CA PHE A 177 22.90 25.32 4.04
C PHE A 177 22.69 24.63 5.38
N ARG A 178 23.32 25.10 6.46
CA ARG A 178 23.13 24.55 7.81
C ARG A 178 21.67 24.59 8.25
N THR A 179 20.96 25.69 7.97
CA THR A 179 19.52 25.77 8.21
C THR A 179 18.74 24.72 7.42
N VAL A 180 19.07 24.48 6.15
CA VAL A 180 18.41 23.44 5.33
C VAL A 180 18.70 22.04 5.87
N TYR A 181 19.91 21.74 6.34
CA TYR A 181 20.23 20.45 6.97
C TYR A 181 19.42 20.22 8.25
N VAL A 182 19.32 21.23 9.13
CA VAL A 182 18.54 21.13 10.37
C VAL A 182 17.05 20.94 10.07
N ILE A 183 16.47 21.76 9.18
CA ILE A 183 15.05 21.62 8.79
C ILE A 183 14.81 20.25 8.15
N SER A 184 15.71 19.81 7.28
CA SER A 184 15.60 18.51 6.63
C SER A 184 15.74 17.35 7.61
N GLY A 185 16.61 17.44 8.62
CA GLY A 185 16.73 16.42 9.67
C GLY A 185 15.45 16.33 10.51
N ILE A 186 14.91 17.46 10.95
CA ILE A 186 13.65 17.55 11.71
C ILE A 186 12.49 16.98 10.90
N PHE A 187 12.50 17.13 9.57
CA PHE A 187 11.45 16.64 8.69
C PHE A 187 11.64 15.17 8.27
N LEU A 188 12.82 14.79 7.77
CA LEU A 188 13.11 13.49 7.17
C LEU A 188 13.17 12.36 8.19
N VAL A 189 13.68 12.58 9.40
CA VAL A 189 13.76 11.54 10.44
C VAL A 189 12.37 11.01 10.81
N PRO A 190 11.42 11.85 11.28
CA PRO A 190 10.09 11.37 11.62
C PRO A 190 9.30 10.90 10.38
N LEU A 191 9.51 11.52 9.21
CA LEU A 191 8.88 11.07 7.96
C LEU A 191 9.35 9.65 7.58
N SER A 192 10.65 9.39 7.64
CA SER A 192 11.23 8.07 7.36
C SER A 192 10.74 7.02 8.33
N MET A 193 10.73 7.32 9.63
CA MET A 193 10.25 6.42 10.66
C MET A 193 8.76 6.09 10.49
N SER A 194 7.92 7.11 10.31
CA SER A 194 6.47 6.92 10.16
C SER A 194 6.11 6.15 8.91
N LEU A 195 6.67 6.51 7.75
CA LEU A 195 6.44 5.79 6.50
C LEU A 195 7.04 4.37 6.52
N GLY A 196 8.19 4.17 7.18
CA GLY A 196 8.81 2.86 7.37
C GLY A 196 7.93 1.92 8.18
N ILE A 197 7.42 2.37 9.33
CA ILE A 197 6.48 1.60 10.16
C ILE A 197 5.19 1.30 9.39
N PHE A 198 4.67 2.29 8.68
CA PHE A 198 3.47 2.13 7.88
C PHE A 198 3.65 1.12 6.73
N MET A 199 4.82 1.13 6.09
CA MET A 199 5.19 0.14 5.08
C MET A 199 5.29 -1.27 5.69
N MET A 200 5.99 -1.42 6.83
CA MET A 200 6.10 -2.71 7.51
C MET A 200 4.72 -3.27 7.87
N TRP A 201 3.82 -2.41 8.35
CA TRP A 201 2.43 -2.78 8.64
C TRP A 201 1.70 -3.31 7.39
N HIS A 202 1.75 -2.56 6.29
CA HIS A 202 1.09 -2.98 5.06
C HIS A 202 1.72 -4.23 4.45
N PHE A 203 3.03 -4.42 4.61
CA PHE A 203 3.71 -5.65 4.22
C PHE A 203 3.25 -6.85 5.05
N TYR A 204 3.10 -6.69 6.36
CA TYR A 204 2.51 -7.71 7.23
C TYR A 204 1.08 -8.10 6.79
N LEU A 205 0.22 -7.11 6.51
CA LEU A 205 -1.14 -7.37 6.04
C LEU A 205 -1.17 -8.13 4.72
N LEU A 206 -0.29 -7.74 3.80
CA LEU A 206 -0.05 -8.40 2.53
C LEU A 206 0.34 -9.88 2.70
N LEU A 207 1.30 -10.17 3.59
CA LEU A 207 1.73 -11.53 3.93
C LEU A 207 0.63 -12.39 4.56
N GLN A 208 -0.41 -11.78 5.09
CA GLN A 208 -1.56 -12.46 5.67
C GLN A 208 -2.79 -12.47 4.74
N ASN A 209 -2.68 -11.83 3.56
CA ASN A 209 -3.79 -11.54 2.64
C ASN A 209 -4.99 -10.87 3.33
N LYS A 210 -4.71 -9.95 4.27
CA LYS A 210 -5.69 -9.19 5.04
C LYS A 210 -5.75 -7.75 4.54
N THR A 211 -6.92 -7.14 4.60
CA THR A 211 -7.06 -5.69 4.64
C THR A 211 -6.92 -5.18 6.08
N THR A 212 -6.70 -3.88 6.26
CA THR A 212 -6.72 -3.26 7.59
C THR A 212 -8.04 -3.51 8.33
N ILE A 213 -9.17 -3.46 7.62
CA ILE A 213 -10.49 -3.77 8.20
C ILE A 213 -10.56 -5.22 8.66
N GLU A 214 -10.14 -6.16 7.82
CA GLU A 214 -10.15 -7.60 8.12
C GLU A 214 -9.25 -7.94 9.31
N TYR A 215 -8.12 -7.24 9.46
CA TYR A 215 -7.28 -7.38 10.65
C TYR A 215 -8.04 -7.01 11.92
N HIS A 216 -8.68 -5.84 11.97
CA HIS A 216 -9.41 -5.40 13.16
C HIS A 216 -10.66 -6.25 13.45
N GLU A 217 -11.40 -6.65 12.40
CA GLU A 217 -12.50 -7.61 12.53
C GLU A 217 -11.99 -8.94 13.10
N GLY A 218 -10.81 -9.40 12.68
CA GLY A 218 -10.17 -10.60 13.20
C GLY A 218 -9.68 -10.50 14.65
N VAL A 219 -9.06 -9.38 15.05
CA VAL A 219 -8.69 -9.14 16.45
C VAL A 219 -9.92 -9.21 17.35
N ARG A 220 -11.01 -8.56 16.94
CA ARG A 220 -12.28 -8.64 17.68
C ARG A 220 -12.83 -10.06 17.75
N ALA A 221 -12.71 -10.83 16.66
CA ALA A 221 -13.16 -12.22 16.64
C ALA A 221 -12.34 -13.11 17.58
N MET A 222 -11.01 -12.92 17.64
CA MET A 222 -10.14 -13.64 18.57
C MET A 222 -10.44 -13.32 20.04
N LEU A 223 -10.67 -12.04 20.38
CA LEU A 223 -11.06 -11.64 21.73
C LEU A 223 -12.41 -12.24 22.17
N LEU A 224 -13.33 -12.45 21.22
CA LEU A 224 -14.58 -13.16 21.50
C LEU A 224 -14.36 -14.66 21.67
N ALA A 225 -13.41 -15.25 20.93
CA ALA A 225 -13.04 -16.66 21.07
C ALA A 225 -12.44 -16.96 22.46
N GLU A 226 -11.57 -16.08 22.95
CA GLU A 226 -10.99 -16.17 24.30
C GLU A 226 -12.06 -16.14 25.40
N LYS A 227 -13.16 -15.42 25.18
CA LYS A 227 -14.32 -15.37 26.09
C LYS A 227 -15.30 -16.55 25.93
N GLY A 228 -14.85 -17.66 25.34
CA GLY A 228 -15.66 -18.86 25.11
C GLY A 228 -16.39 -18.90 23.76
N GLY A 229 -16.03 -18.01 22.83
CA GLY A 229 -16.51 -18.06 21.45
C GLY A 229 -15.78 -19.10 20.59
N PRO A 230 -16.23 -19.35 19.35
CA PRO A 230 -15.58 -20.29 18.45
C PRO A 230 -14.18 -19.82 18.05
N VAL A 231 -13.25 -20.76 17.88
CA VAL A 231 -11.87 -20.49 17.43
C VAL A 231 -11.88 -19.75 16.10
N TYR A 232 -11.19 -18.61 16.05
CA TYR A 232 -11.12 -17.77 14.86
C TYR A 232 -9.98 -18.20 13.93
N SER A 233 -10.32 -18.44 12.66
CA SER A 233 -9.35 -18.61 11.58
C SER A 233 -9.72 -17.69 10.41
N HIS A 234 -8.75 -16.96 9.86
CA HIS A 234 -9.01 -16.00 8.79
C HIS A 234 -9.19 -16.71 7.44
N PRO A 235 -10.34 -16.61 6.76
CA PRO A 235 -10.67 -17.49 5.63
C PRO A 235 -9.82 -17.29 4.36
N TYR A 236 -9.25 -16.09 4.18
CA TYR A 236 -8.35 -15.79 3.05
C TYR A 236 -6.87 -16.05 3.33
N ASN A 237 -6.52 -16.52 4.54
CA ASN A 237 -5.15 -16.89 4.84
C ASN A 237 -4.83 -18.25 4.20
N LEU A 238 -4.05 -18.25 3.12
CA LEU A 238 -3.70 -19.47 2.38
C LEU A 238 -2.39 -20.12 2.87
N GLY A 239 -1.87 -19.64 4.01
CA GLY A 239 -0.55 -19.95 4.57
C GLY A 239 0.52 -18.95 4.13
N VAL A 240 1.63 -18.89 4.88
CA VAL A 240 2.77 -17.98 4.59
C VAL A 240 3.24 -18.14 3.14
N TYR A 241 3.41 -19.38 2.67
CA TYR A 241 3.73 -19.70 1.29
C TYR A 241 2.66 -19.20 0.30
N GLY A 242 1.37 -19.47 0.54
CA GLY A 242 0.29 -19.06 -0.37
C GLY A 242 0.07 -17.54 -0.47
N ASN A 243 0.41 -16.80 0.59
CA ASN A 243 0.27 -15.34 0.64
C ASN A 243 1.55 -14.63 0.16
N LEU A 244 2.74 -15.20 0.39
CA LEU A 244 4.04 -14.69 -0.10
C LEU A 244 4.09 -14.63 -1.63
N VAL A 245 3.46 -15.57 -2.35
CA VAL A 245 3.41 -15.50 -3.83
C VAL A 245 2.52 -14.34 -4.34
N SER A 246 1.85 -13.58 -3.45
CA SER A 246 1.22 -12.29 -3.78
C SER A 246 2.08 -11.05 -3.47
N CYS A 247 3.20 -11.18 -2.75
CA CYS A 247 3.91 -10.07 -2.10
C CYS A 247 5.43 -10.14 -2.35
N ILE A 248 6.00 -9.15 -3.02
CA ILE A 248 7.29 -9.27 -3.69
C ILE A 248 8.43 -8.46 -3.10
N VAL A 249 8.22 -7.63 -2.08
CA VAL A 249 9.35 -6.92 -1.45
C VAL A 249 10.39 -7.93 -0.90
N CYS A 250 9.98 -9.15 -0.51
CA CYS A 250 10.90 -10.22 -0.09
C CYS A 250 11.71 -10.88 -1.21
N ARG A 251 11.33 -10.77 -2.49
CA ARG A 251 12.00 -11.50 -3.59
C ARG A 251 13.31 -10.85 -4.04
N PHE A 252 13.55 -9.61 -3.63
CA PHE A 252 14.77 -8.86 -3.95
C PHE A 252 15.90 -9.10 -2.92
N LEU A 253 15.56 -9.58 -1.72
CA LEU A 253 16.53 -9.85 -0.62
C LEU A 253 16.90 -11.33 -0.47
N PHE A 254 16.04 -12.26 -0.89
CA PHE A 254 16.29 -13.69 -0.77
C PHE A 254 16.15 -14.38 -2.12
N GLY A 255 17.24 -15.01 -2.56
CA GLY A 255 17.47 -15.48 -3.92
C GLY A 255 16.50 -16.54 -4.46
N TYR A 256 16.75 -16.81 -5.74
CA TYR A 256 16.06 -17.68 -6.69
C TYR A 256 15.65 -19.05 -6.14
N LEU A 257 14.39 -19.22 -5.70
CA LEU A 257 13.71 -20.53 -5.71
C LEU A 257 12.19 -20.40 -5.49
N MET A 258 11.40 -19.90 -6.43
CA MET A 258 9.93 -19.95 -6.27
C MET A 258 9.19 -19.95 -7.61
N ARG A 259 8.79 -21.13 -8.08
CA ARG A 259 7.89 -21.33 -9.22
C ARG A 259 6.51 -21.73 -8.66
N HIS A 260 5.48 -21.01 -9.12
CA HIS A 260 4.02 -21.18 -8.92
C HIS A 260 3.29 -20.38 -7.81
N ILE A 261 2.17 -19.78 -8.23
CA ILE A 261 1.03 -19.11 -7.54
C ILE A 261 0.98 -17.57 -7.64
N HIS A 262 0.99 -17.03 -8.86
CA HIS A 262 0.73 -15.61 -9.14
C HIS A 262 -0.73 -15.15 -8.84
N LEU A 263 -0.94 -13.82 -8.85
CA LEU A 263 -2.17 -13.10 -9.31
C LEU A 263 -3.23 -12.63 -8.29
N MET A 264 -2.91 -11.77 -7.33
CA MET A 264 -3.98 -10.88 -6.78
C MET A 264 -3.64 -9.39 -6.74
N VAL A 265 -2.39 -9.01 -6.48
CA VAL A 265 -2.03 -7.59 -6.36
C VAL A 265 -1.08 -7.14 -7.47
N LEU A 266 0.06 -7.82 -7.66
CA LEU A 266 1.16 -7.31 -8.50
C LEU A 266 1.15 -7.76 -9.97
N GLY A 267 0.55 -8.92 -10.25
CA GLY A 267 0.36 -9.47 -11.59
C GLY A 267 1.36 -10.56 -11.96
N PRO A 268 1.21 -11.19 -13.14
CA PRO A 268 2.04 -12.33 -13.50
C PRO A 268 3.45 -11.95 -13.99
N ASN A 269 3.66 -10.69 -14.35
CA ASN A 269 4.89 -10.22 -14.97
C ASN A 269 5.78 -9.46 -13.98
N ILE A 270 6.94 -10.03 -13.66
CA ILE A 270 7.92 -9.47 -12.71
C ILE A 270 8.37 -8.06 -13.06
N ILE A 271 8.51 -7.76 -14.35
CA ILE A 271 8.94 -6.46 -14.87
C ILE A 271 7.94 -5.35 -14.50
N PHE A 272 6.64 -5.67 -14.39
CA PHE A 272 5.60 -4.68 -14.09
C PHE A 272 5.26 -4.61 -12.60
N TRP A 273 6.01 -5.26 -11.71
CA TRP A 273 5.73 -5.25 -10.28
C TRP A 273 6.01 -3.90 -9.64
N MET A 274 7.12 -3.27 -10.04
CA MET A 274 7.51 -1.92 -9.61
C MET A 274 6.83 -0.83 -10.46
N CYS A 275 6.24 -1.21 -11.60
CA CYS A 275 5.48 -0.31 -12.45
C CYS A 275 4.04 -0.18 -11.94
N PRO A 276 3.50 1.06 -11.83
CA PRO A 276 2.10 1.28 -11.50
C PRO A 276 1.20 0.98 -12.72
N SER A 277 1.12 -0.31 -13.06
CA SER A 277 0.22 -0.88 -14.07
C SER A 277 -0.75 -1.87 -13.44
N SER A 278 -2.02 -1.84 -13.89
CA SER A 278 -3.16 -2.61 -13.35
C SER A 278 -3.76 -3.62 -14.34
N ARG A 279 -3.04 -3.98 -15.42
CA ARG A 279 -3.59 -4.78 -16.54
C ARG A 279 -4.08 -6.19 -16.17
N HIS A 280 -3.78 -6.69 -14.97
CA HIS A 280 -4.06 -8.06 -14.52
C HIS A 280 -5.04 -8.16 -13.34
N ILE A 281 -5.65 -7.04 -12.91
CA ILE A 281 -6.49 -7.03 -11.71
C ILE A 281 -7.85 -7.68 -12.03
N ALA A 282 -8.17 -8.78 -11.33
CA ALA A 282 -9.46 -9.48 -11.43
C ALA A 282 -10.63 -8.59 -10.97
N SER A 283 -11.88 -9.02 -11.17
CA SER A 283 -13.08 -8.21 -10.88
C SER A 283 -13.21 -7.70 -9.44
N GLY A 284 -12.58 -8.35 -8.47
CA GLY A 284 -12.66 -8.00 -7.04
C GLY A 284 -13.98 -8.40 -6.38
N ILE A 285 -14.80 -9.20 -7.07
CA ILE A 285 -16.09 -9.70 -6.61
C ILE A 285 -15.96 -11.10 -5.99
N ARG A 286 -15.02 -11.92 -6.50
CA ARG A 286 -14.72 -13.27 -6.00
C ARG A 286 -13.26 -13.35 -5.55
N PHE A 287 -13.02 -14.02 -4.43
CA PHE A 287 -11.69 -14.27 -3.86
C PHE A 287 -11.57 -15.74 -3.47
N ARG A 288 -10.38 -16.33 -3.62
CA ARG A 288 -10.12 -17.71 -3.23
C ARG A 288 -9.99 -17.81 -1.71
N THR A 289 -10.68 -18.78 -1.10
CA THR A 289 -10.64 -19.05 0.34
C THR A 289 -9.89 -20.35 0.65
N ALA A 290 -9.49 -20.54 1.90
CA ALA A 290 -8.86 -21.77 2.38
C ALA A 290 -9.82 -22.98 2.30
N LEU A 291 -11.12 -22.78 2.46
CA LEU A 291 -12.13 -23.85 2.32
C LEU A 291 -12.17 -24.45 0.90
N HIS A 292 -11.93 -23.64 -0.13
CA HIS A 292 -11.91 -24.13 -1.51
C HIS A 292 -10.73 -25.10 -1.77
N LYS A 293 -9.66 -25.08 -0.95
CA LYS A 293 -8.61 -26.13 -1.00
C LYS A 293 -9.12 -27.46 -0.43
N LEU A 294 -9.89 -27.40 0.65
CA LEU A 294 -10.42 -28.59 1.33
C LEU A 294 -11.48 -29.31 0.48
N ALA A 295 -12.39 -28.55 -0.14
CA ALA A 295 -13.44 -29.11 -1.00
C ALA A 295 -12.88 -29.85 -2.24
N VAL A 296 -11.81 -29.32 -2.86
CA VAL A 296 -11.14 -29.96 -4.00
C VAL A 296 -10.42 -31.24 -3.56
N SER A 297 -9.86 -31.26 -2.34
CA SER A 297 -9.19 -32.46 -1.81
C SER A 297 -10.16 -33.57 -1.36
N SER A 298 -11.41 -33.21 -1.04
CA SER A 298 -12.46 -34.18 -0.71
C SER A 298 -13.17 -34.75 -1.94
N SER A 299 -13.19 -34.03 -3.06
CA SER A 299 -13.75 -34.53 -4.34
C SER A 299 -12.79 -35.40 -5.15
N SER A 300 -11.52 -35.50 -4.74
CA SER A 300 -10.49 -36.30 -5.40
C SER A 300 -10.17 -37.61 -4.65
N LYS A 301 -11.10 -38.08 -3.81
CA LYS A 301 -11.05 -39.38 -3.14
C LYS A 301 -12.27 -40.19 -3.52
#